data_AF-A0A670ZDK0-F1
#
_entry.id   AF-A0A670ZDK0-F1
#
_cell.length_a   1.000
_cell.length_b   1.000
_cell.length_c   1.000
_cell.angle_alpha   90.00
_cell.angle_beta   90.00
_cell.angle_gamma   90.00
#
_symmetry.space_group_name_H-M   'P 1'
#
loop_
_entity.id
_entity.type
_entity.pdbx_description
1 polymer ?
#
loop_
_entity_poly.entity_id
_entity_poly.type
_entity_poly.pdbx_seq_one_letter_code
_entity_poly.pdbx_strand_id
1 'polypeptide(L)'
;MLICVHFFPSPELLCPANSFYDLCGPPCSSSCASLATPSSCQTGCVEGCHCNPGFVRSGVECVAQLRCGCTYHGRYYLAGESFWQGEDCRSFCNCHSTSHAVECVNSTCGPGEFCGTQRGIHGCHKFSDGLCQVSGYLHYTTFDGQQFAFQGTCKYVFAELCGGTADLPFFRVELGPNPCGPVQSLWSN
;
A
#
# COMPACT_ATOMS: atom_id res chain seq x y z
N MET A 1 -36.29 -38.06 10.95
CA MET A 1 -35.58 -36.79 10.71
C MET A 1 -34.30 -36.85 11.54
N LEU A 2 -33.18 -37.28 10.95
CA LEU A 2 -31.90 -37.35 11.67
C LEU A 2 -31.25 -35.97 11.60
N ILE A 3 -30.98 -35.39 12.77
CA ILE A 3 -30.26 -34.12 12.89
C ILE A 3 -28.76 -34.46 12.84
N CYS A 4 -28.09 -34.09 11.75
CA CYS A 4 -26.63 -34.09 11.70
C CYS A 4 -26.12 -32.91 12.54
N VAL A 5 -25.70 -33.19 13.77
CA VAL A 5 -24.86 -32.26 14.52
C VAL A 5 -23.46 -32.27 13.93
N HIS A 6 -23.17 -31.28 13.09
CA HIS A 6 -21.80 -30.98 12.68
C HIS A 6 -21.02 -30.52 13.91
N PHE A 7 -20.23 -31.43 14.48
CA PHE A 7 -19.17 -31.06 15.40
C PHE A 7 -18.09 -30.38 14.55
N PHE A 8 -18.10 -29.05 14.50
CA PHE A 8 -16.92 -28.32 14.03
C PHE A 8 -15.88 -28.47 15.14
N PRO A 9 -14.79 -29.25 14.94
CA PRO A 9 -13.69 -29.21 15.89
C PRO A 9 -13.25 -27.74 15.98
N SER A 10 -13.22 -27.19 17.20
CA SER A 10 -12.60 -25.89 17.45
C SER A 10 -11.19 -25.93 16.83
N PRO A 11 -10.72 -24.86 16.16
CA PRO A 11 -9.35 -24.83 15.69
C PRO A 11 -8.47 -25.07 16.92
N GLU A 12 -7.73 -26.18 16.93
CA GLU A 12 -6.67 -26.36 17.91
C GLU A 12 -5.75 -25.15 17.77
N LEU A 13 -5.50 -24.45 18.88
CA LEU A 13 -4.62 -23.28 18.92
C LEU A 13 -3.19 -23.75 18.62
N LEU A 14 -2.90 -23.93 17.33
CA LEU A 14 -1.58 -24.28 16.83
C LEU A 14 -0.76 -23.01 16.80
N CYS A 15 0.16 -22.91 17.75
CA CYS A 15 1.15 -21.86 17.74
C CYS A 15 2.05 -21.98 16.50
N PRO A 16 2.52 -20.84 15.94
CA PRO A 16 3.40 -20.85 14.78
C PRO A 16 4.72 -21.60 15.07
N ALA A 17 5.46 -21.93 14.01
CA ALA A 17 6.74 -22.62 14.15
C ALA A 17 7.68 -21.87 15.11
N ASN A 18 8.46 -22.64 15.88
CA ASN A 18 9.39 -22.13 16.90
C ASN A 18 8.73 -21.34 18.05
N SER A 19 7.46 -21.64 18.33
CA SER A 19 6.74 -21.12 19.48
C SER A 19 5.99 -22.24 20.21
N PHE A 20 5.62 -21.97 21.45
CA PHE A 20 4.85 -22.87 22.30
C PHE A 20 3.66 -22.13 22.90
N TYR A 21 2.61 -22.87 23.21
CA TYR A 21 1.44 -22.33 23.88
C TYR A 21 1.69 -22.27 25.39
N ASP A 22 1.34 -21.14 26.01
CA ASP A 22 1.40 -20.96 27.46
C ASP A 22 0.10 -20.33 27.96
N LEU A 23 -0.41 -20.80 29.10
CA LEU A 23 -1.56 -20.23 29.79
C LEU A 23 -1.19 -18.96 30.58
N CYS A 24 0.09 -18.81 30.93
CA CYS A 24 0.56 -17.75 31.80
C CYS A 24 1.99 -17.34 31.41
N GLY A 25 2.14 -16.87 30.17
CA GLY A 25 3.41 -16.36 29.65
C GLY A 25 3.59 -14.84 29.85
N PRO A 26 4.78 -14.31 29.50
CA PRO A 26 5.06 -12.88 29.65
C PRO A 26 4.23 -12.03 28.67
N PRO A 27 3.63 -10.91 29.12
CA PRO A 27 2.78 -10.04 28.29
C PRO A 27 3.54 -9.32 27.18
N CYS A 28 4.85 -9.12 27.37
CA CYS A 28 5.74 -8.58 26.34
C CYS A 28 6.96 -9.47 26.21
N SER A 29 7.37 -9.71 24.97
CA SER A 29 8.60 -10.40 24.63
C SER A 29 9.45 -9.51 23.71
N SER A 30 10.75 -9.81 23.65
CA SER A 30 11.65 -9.17 22.69
C SER A 30 11.20 -9.47 21.25
N SER A 31 11.31 -8.47 20.39
CA SER A 31 11.06 -8.60 18.96
C SER A 31 12.31 -8.25 18.17
N CYS A 32 12.37 -8.60 16.89
CA CYS A 32 13.46 -8.16 16.03
C CYS A 32 13.55 -6.62 15.90
N ALA A 33 12.44 -5.91 16.10
CA ALA A 33 12.43 -4.44 16.11
C ALA A 33 12.96 -3.86 17.43
N SER A 34 12.83 -4.59 18.53
CA SER A 34 13.39 -4.22 19.84
C SER A 34 13.78 -5.48 20.60
N LEU A 35 15.09 -5.75 20.63
CA LEU A 35 15.65 -6.90 21.34
C LEU A 35 15.55 -6.74 22.87
N ALA A 36 15.35 -5.52 23.37
CA ALA A 36 15.01 -5.27 24.75
C ALA A 36 13.49 -5.41 24.95
N THR A 37 13.08 -6.07 26.04
CA THR A 37 11.71 -5.99 26.54
C THR A 37 11.42 -4.57 27.01
N PRO A 38 10.31 -3.95 26.59
CA PRO A 38 9.98 -2.58 27.01
C PRO A 38 9.81 -2.51 28.52
N SER A 39 10.38 -1.47 29.14
CA SER A 39 10.33 -1.26 30.60
C SER A 39 8.92 -0.95 31.11
N SER A 40 8.03 -0.47 30.25
CA SER A 40 6.61 -0.21 30.51
C SER A 40 5.70 -1.41 30.22
N CYS A 41 6.23 -2.63 30.32
CA CYS A 41 5.41 -3.83 30.11
C CYS A 41 4.38 -3.98 31.23
N GLN A 42 3.15 -4.34 30.87
CA GLN A 42 2.09 -4.64 31.85
C GLN A 42 2.56 -5.72 32.82
N THR A 43 2.16 -5.58 34.08
CA THR A 43 2.36 -6.60 35.11
C THR A 43 1.22 -7.62 35.05
N GLY A 44 1.56 -8.91 35.20
CA GLY A 44 0.64 -10.03 35.03
C GLY A 44 1.11 -10.97 33.92
N CYS A 45 0.54 -12.17 33.84
CA CYS A 45 0.79 -13.09 32.73
C CYS A 45 -0.40 -13.13 31.77
N VAL A 46 -0.14 -13.51 30.52
CA VAL A 46 -1.16 -13.64 29.48
C VAL A 46 -1.10 -15.03 28.88
N GLU A 47 -2.27 -15.54 28.53
CA GLU A 47 -2.40 -16.76 27.74
C GLU A 47 -2.09 -16.45 26.27
N GLY A 48 -1.26 -17.27 25.63
CA GLY A 48 -0.92 -17.10 24.22
C GLY A 48 0.26 -17.94 23.74
N CYS A 49 0.71 -17.64 22.51
CA CYS A 49 1.88 -18.26 21.91
C CYS A 49 3.14 -17.45 22.19
N HIS A 50 4.17 -18.11 22.70
CA HIS A 50 5.44 -17.49 23.07
C HIS A 50 6.60 -18.14 22.30
N CYS A 51 7.55 -17.33 21.83
CA CYS A 51 8.70 -17.85 21.10
C CYS A 51 9.57 -18.75 22.00
N ASN A 52 10.08 -19.84 21.43
CA ASN A 52 11.02 -20.71 22.11
C ASN A 52 12.31 -19.94 22.48
N PRO A 53 13.06 -20.37 23.52
CA PRO A 53 14.36 -19.79 23.84
C PRO A 53 15.30 -19.73 22.62
N GLY A 54 15.93 -18.57 22.39
CA GLY A 54 16.76 -18.31 21.21
C GLY A 54 16.01 -17.78 19.98
N PHE A 55 14.68 -17.71 20.05
CA PHE A 55 13.83 -17.14 19.01
C PHE A 55 13.18 -15.83 19.51
N VAL A 56 13.01 -14.90 18.59
CA VAL A 56 12.41 -13.59 18.83
C VAL A 56 11.30 -13.34 17.82
N ARG A 57 10.34 -12.48 18.19
CA ARG A 57 9.19 -12.21 17.36
C ARG A 57 9.55 -11.31 16.18
N SER A 58 9.25 -11.74 14.96
CA SER A 58 9.34 -10.94 13.74
C SER A 58 7.98 -10.97 13.03
N GLY A 59 7.16 -9.94 13.24
CA GLY A 59 5.76 -9.94 12.80
C GLY A 59 4.93 -10.98 13.55
N VAL A 60 4.43 -11.98 12.82
CA VAL A 60 3.63 -13.09 13.37
C VAL A 60 4.44 -14.37 13.64
N GLU A 61 5.70 -14.40 13.20
CA GLU A 61 6.56 -15.58 13.31
C GLU A 61 7.61 -15.43 14.41
N CYS A 62 8.09 -16.57 14.91
CA CYS A 62 9.26 -16.66 15.78
C CYS A 62 10.46 -17.10 14.96
N VAL A 63 11.42 -16.19 14.80
CA VAL A 63 12.65 -16.42 14.03
C VAL A 63 13.86 -16.42 14.94
N ALA A 64 14.91 -17.14 14.55
CA ALA A 64 16.18 -17.03 15.25
C ALA A 64 16.66 -15.58 15.21
N GLN A 65 17.28 -15.10 16.30
CA GLN A 65 17.72 -13.70 16.38
C GLN A 65 18.65 -13.29 15.22
N LEU A 66 19.49 -14.22 14.73
CA LEU A 66 20.36 -14.04 13.56
C LEU A 66 19.62 -13.97 12.22
N ARG A 67 18.30 -14.19 12.21
CA ARG A 67 17.42 -14.10 11.02
C ARG A 67 16.46 -12.91 11.11
N CYS A 68 16.69 -12.00 12.04
CA CYS A 68 15.97 -10.73 12.04
C CYS A 68 16.24 -9.93 10.75
N GLY A 69 15.36 -9.00 10.44
CA GLY A 69 15.52 -8.09 9.32
C GLY A 69 16.43 -6.91 9.66
N CYS A 70 16.08 -5.73 9.16
CA CYS A 70 16.91 -4.53 9.21
C CYS A 70 16.14 -3.38 9.87
N THR A 71 16.84 -2.51 10.58
CA THR A 71 16.26 -1.24 11.05
C THR A 71 16.84 -0.10 10.23
N TYR A 72 15.97 0.71 9.63
CA TYR A 72 16.35 1.82 8.76
C TYR A 72 15.45 3.03 9.01
N HIS A 73 16.05 4.19 9.32
CA HIS A 73 15.36 5.43 9.74
C HIS A 73 14.29 5.22 10.84
N GLY A 74 14.61 4.37 11.83
CA GLY A 74 13.70 4.09 12.96
C GLY A 74 12.54 3.15 12.64
N ARG A 75 12.45 2.61 11.42
CA ARG A 75 11.47 1.58 11.04
C ARG A 75 12.16 0.24 10.85
N TYR A 76 11.51 -0.82 11.33
CA TYR A 76 11.94 -2.20 11.11
C TYR A 76 11.34 -2.76 9.81
N TYR A 77 12.17 -3.44 9.04
CA TYR A 77 11.84 -4.13 7.79
C TYR A 77 12.22 -5.60 7.92
N LEU A 78 11.39 -6.49 7.39
CA LEU A 78 11.63 -7.93 7.42
C LEU A 78 12.85 -8.30 6.56
N ALA A 79 13.50 -9.42 6.90
CA ALA A 79 14.61 -9.94 6.12
C ALA A 79 14.15 -10.24 4.68
N GLY A 80 14.80 -9.63 3.69
CA GLY A 80 14.43 -9.72 2.27
C GLY A 80 13.34 -8.75 1.82
N GLU A 81 12.76 -7.93 2.71
CA GLU A 81 11.74 -6.94 2.35
C GLU A 81 12.32 -5.84 1.48
N SER A 82 11.58 -5.46 0.44
CA SER A 82 11.91 -4.32 -0.42
C SER A 82 10.85 -3.22 -0.31
N PHE A 83 11.29 -1.96 -0.36
CA PHE A 83 10.44 -0.81 -0.12
C PHE A 83 10.95 0.45 -0.84
N TRP A 84 10.03 1.36 -1.15
CA TRP A 84 10.34 2.66 -1.75
C TRP A 84 10.66 3.72 -0.69
N GLN A 85 11.56 4.63 -1.00
CA GLN A 85 11.99 5.74 -0.14
C GLN A 85 12.16 7.05 -0.91
N GLY A 86 12.01 8.14 -0.14
CA GLY A 86 12.14 9.51 -0.62
C GLY A 86 10.87 10.04 -1.27
N GLU A 87 10.80 11.37 -1.39
CA GLU A 87 9.79 12.03 -2.20
C GLU A 87 9.90 11.53 -3.65
N ASP A 88 8.74 11.33 -4.29
CA ASP A 88 8.61 10.80 -5.65
C ASP A 88 9.25 9.43 -5.92
N CYS A 89 9.43 8.60 -4.88
CA CYS A 89 9.91 7.23 -5.02
C CYS A 89 11.31 7.15 -5.64
N ARG A 90 12.18 8.13 -5.35
CA ARG A 90 13.54 8.25 -5.91
C ARG A 90 14.50 7.10 -5.58
N SER A 91 14.16 6.27 -4.60
CA SER A 91 15.03 5.18 -4.15
C SER A 91 14.22 3.92 -3.88
N PHE A 92 14.73 2.78 -4.36
CA PHE A 92 14.22 1.45 -4.05
C PHE A 92 15.23 0.71 -3.19
N CYS A 93 14.80 0.27 -2.01
CA CYS A 93 15.65 -0.30 -0.98
C CYS A 93 15.30 -1.76 -0.72
N ASN A 94 16.29 -2.57 -0.35
CA ASN A 94 16.12 -3.95 0.10
C ASN A 94 16.83 -4.16 1.44
N CYS A 95 16.15 -4.84 2.37
CA CYS A 95 16.77 -5.33 3.59
C CYS A 95 17.45 -6.68 3.32
N HIS A 96 18.78 -6.70 3.31
CA HIS A 96 19.52 -7.91 3.02
C HIS A 96 19.58 -8.84 4.23
N SER A 97 19.14 -10.09 4.05
CA SER A 97 18.91 -11.06 5.14
C SER A 97 20.16 -11.52 5.87
N THR A 98 21.35 -11.39 5.26
CA THR A 98 22.62 -11.84 5.86
C THR A 98 23.44 -10.73 6.48
N SER A 99 23.44 -9.53 5.88
CA SER A 99 24.16 -8.38 6.41
C SER A 99 23.34 -7.56 7.40
N HIS A 100 22.02 -7.79 7.47
CA HIS A 100 21.06 -6.96 8.22
C HIS A 100 21.13 -5.47 7.86
N ALA A 101 21.67 -5.17 6.69
CA ALA A 101 21.84 -3.82 6.17
C ALA A 101 20.79 -3.55 5.08
N VAL A 102 20.36 -2.30 5.01
CA VAL A 102 19.52 -1.82 3.92
C VAL A 102 20.41 -1.29 2.80
N GLU A 103 20.20 -1.79 1.60
CA GLU A 103 20.85 -1.32 0.39
C GLU A 103 19.79 -0.63 -0.49
N CYS A 104 20.07 0.60 -0.92
CA CYS A 104 19.17 1.40 -1.72
C CYS A 104 19.81 1.74 -3.07
N VAL A 105 19.03 1.63 -4.12
CA VAL A 105 19.40 2.06 -5.47
C VAL A 105 18.50 3.21 -5.91
N ASN A 106 19.05 4.15 -6.67
CA ASN A 106 18.22 5.18 -7.30
C ASN A 106 17.28 4.53 -8.31
N SER A 107 16.00 4.88 -8.22
CA SER A 107 14.95 4.34 -9.07
C SER A 107 13.83 5.36 -9.18
N THR A 108 12.95 5.17 -10.16
CA THR A 108 11.77 6.00 -10.40
C THR A 108 10.63 5.09 -10.82
N CYS A 109 9.40 5.55 -10.63
CA CYS A 109 8.24 4.80 -11.10
C CYS A 109 8.28 4.62 -12.62
N GLY A 110 7.76 3.48 -13.08
CA GLY A 110 7.69 3.18 -14.50
C GLY A 110 6.67 4.05 -15.23
N PRO A 111 6.64 3.99 -16.58
CA PRO A 111 5.57 4.64 -17.34
C PRO A 111 4.20 4.11 -16.91
N GLY A 112 3.24 5.02 -16.74
CA GLY A 112 1.89 4.68 -16.28
C GLY A 112 1.79 4.38 -14.79
N GLU A 113 2.78 4.78 -13.99
CA GLU A 113 2.75 4.70 -12.53
C GLU A 113 2.90 6.08 -11.90
N PHE A 114 2.31 6.25 -10.72
CA PHE A 114 2.56 7.40 -9.86
C PHE A 114 3.16 6.93 -8.54
N CYS A 115 4.00 7.79 -7.95
CA CYS A 115 4.46 7.56 -6.59
C CYS A 115 3.40 8.03 -5.60
N GLY A 116 3.03 7.17 -4.65
CA GLY A 116 2.07 7.53 -3.62
C GLY A 116 1.84 6.43 -2.59
N THR A 117 0.93 6.69 -1.66
CA THR A 117 0.49 5.70 -0.69
C THR A 117 -0.90 5.19 -1.06
N GLN A 118 -1.00 3.91 -1.43
CA GLN A 118 -2.26 3.25 -1.71
C GLN A 118 -2.47 2.12 -0.70
N ARG A 119 -3.64 2.10 -0.03
CA ARG A 119 -3.97 1.09 1.01
C ARG A 119 -2.89 0.94 2.09
N GLY A 120 -2.25 2.05 2.48
CA GLY A 120 -1.19 2.08 3.49
C GLY A 120 0.19 1.66 3.00
N ILE A 121 0.37 1.32 1.71
CA ILE A 121 1.65 0.93 1.12
C ILE A 121 2.17 2.09 0.26
N HIS A 122 3.33 2.64 0.65
CA HIS A 122 4.03 3.66 -0.11
C HIS A 122 4.85 3.02 -1.24
N GLY A 123 4.72 3.53 -2.46
CA GLY A 123 5.48 3.06 -3.61
C GLY A 123 4.90 3.51 -4.94
N CYS A 124 5.39 2.89 -6.00
CA CYS A 124 4.86 3.10 -7.35
C CYS A 124 3.60 2.28 -7.55
N HIS A 125 2.50 2.96 -7.90
CA HIS A 125 1.20 2.36 -8.17
C HIS A 125 0.79 2.70 -9.59
N LYS A 126 0.14 1.76 -10.28
CA LYS A 126 -0.42 2.03 -11.60
C LYS A 126 -1.49 3.11 -11.50
N PHE A 127 -1.52 4.02 -12.47
CA PHE A 127 -2.74 4.80 -12.69
C PHE A 127 -3.88 3.82 -12.93
N SER A 128 -4.99 3.97 -12.22
CA SER A 128 -6.20 3.23 -12.55
C SER A 128 -6.69 3.72 -13.91
N ASP A 129 -6.97 2.80 -14.83
CA ASP A 129 -7.65 3.14 -16.07
C ASP A 129 -9.00 3.78 -15.73
N GLY A 130 -9.17 5.05 -16.08
CA GLY A 130 -10.42 5.76 -15.98
C GLY A 130 -11.15 5.72 -17.32
N LEU A 131 -12.46 5.51 -17.32
CA LEU A 131 -13.29 5.63 -18.51
C LEU A 131 -14.08 6.94 -18.44
N CYS A 132 -13.71 7.92 -19.27
CA CYS A 132 -14.54 9.08 -19.53
C CYS A 132 -15.43 8.79 -20.74
N GLN A 133 -16.75 8.93 -20.59
CA GLN A 133 -17.73 8.52 -21.60
C GLN A 133 -18.79 9.59 -21.85
N VAL A 134 -19.23 9.68 -23.10
CA VAL A 134 -20.45 10.40 -23.49
C VAL A 134 -21.50 9.39 -23.94
N SER A 135 -22.68 9.49 -23.36
CA SER A 135 -23.84 8.65 -23.70
C SER A 135 -24.94 9.53 -24.29
N GLY A 136 -25.17 9.40 -25.60
CA GLY A 136 -26.16 10.23 -26.31
C GLY A 136 -25.68 11.69 -26.47
N TYR A 137 -26.62 12.64 -26.40
CA TYR A 137 -26.33 14.06 -26.66
C TYR A 137 -25.90 14.85 -25.40
N LEU A 138 -26.31 14.40 -24.20
CA LEU A 138 -26.24 15.23 -22.99
C LEU A 138 -25.54 14.59 -21.80
N HIS A 139 -25.40 13.26 -21.77
CA HIS A 139 -24.92 12.58 -20.56
C HIS A 139 -23.43 12.34 -20.65
N TYR A 140 -22.70 12.90 -19.69
CA TYR A 140 -21.26 12.78 -19.55
C TYR A 140 -20.96 12.03 -18.26
N THR A 141 -19.98 11.14 -18.33
CA THR A 141 -19.40 10.45 -17.18
C THR A 141 -17.92 10.78 -17.15
N THR A 142 -17.45 11.40 -16.07
CA THR A 142 -16.04 11.72 -15.85
C THR A 142 -15.20 10.47 -15.57
N PHE A 143 -13.87 10.62 -15.60
CA PHE A 143 -12.94 9.53 -15.25
C PHE A 143 -13.12 8.97 -13.83
N ASP A 144 -13.60 9.78 -12.88
CA ASP A 144 -13.94 9.40 -11.50
C ASP A 144 -15.41 8.92 -11.35
N GLY A 145 -16.15 8.78 -12.46
CA GLY A 145 -17.49 8.21 -12.49
C GLY A 145 -18.63 9.18 -12.18
N GLN A 146 -18.34 10.48 -12.04
CA GLN A 146 -19.34 11.51 -11.82
C GLN A 146 -20.16 11.75 -13.09
N GLN A 147 -21.48 11.80 -12.95
CA GLN A 147 -22.40 11.98 -14.08
C GLN A 147 -22.97 13.39 -14.09
N PHE A 148 -22.99 14.02 -15.26
CA PHE A 148 -23.62 15.32 -15.44
C PHE A 148 -24.31 15.43 -16.80
N ALA A 149 -25.31 16.32 -16.86
CA ALA A 149 -26.03 16.65 -18.08
C ALA A 149 -25.56 18.02 -18.59
N PHE A 150 -24.98 18.09 -19.77
CA PHE A 150 -24.49 19.35 -20.35
C PHE A 150 -24.97 19.55 -21.79
N GLN A 151 -25.70 20.63 -22.01
CA GLN A 151 -26.11 21.10 -23.33
C GLN A 151 -25.07 22.06 -23.89
N GLY A 152 -24.03 21.50 -24.52
CA GLY A 152 -23.04 22.30 -25.23
C GLY A 152 -23.63 22.90 -26.51
N THR A 153 -23.73 24.23 -26.58
CA THR A 153 -24.08 24.96 -27.82
C THR A 153 -22.87 25.17 -28.74
N CYS A 154 -21.69 24.69 -28.33
CA CYS A 154 -20.37 25.06 -28.83
C CYS A 154 -19.37 23.89 -28.74
N LYS A 155 -18.25 23.95 -29.47
CA LYS A 155 -17.10 23.07 -29.22
C LYS A 155 -16.51 23.33 -27.83
N TYR A 156 -16.26 22.27 -27.09
CA TYR A 156 -15.59 22.30 -25.78
C TYR A 156 -14.57 21.16 -25.70
N VAL A 157 -13.63 21.29 -24.75
CA VAL A 157 -12.63 20.26 -24.47
C VAL A 157 -13.27 19.18 -23.60
N PHE A 158 -13.28 17.95 -24.11
CA PHE A 158 -13.78 16.79 -23.37
C PHE A 158 -12.68 16.13 -22.54
N ALA A 159 -11.46 16.06 -23.07
CA ALA A 159 -10.29 15.59 -22.35
C ALA A 159 -9.00 16.19 -22.94
N GLU A 160 -8.12 16.72 -22.09
CA GLU A 160 -6.76 17.14 -22.45
C GLU A 160 -5.81 16.89 -21.27
N LEU A 161 -4.51 16.84 -21.54
CA LEU A 161 -3.48 16.80 -20.50
C LEU A 161 -3.43 18.14 -19.75
N CYS A 162 -3.61 18.11 -18.42
CA CYS A 162 -3.41 19.27 -17.57
C CYS A 162 -1.92 19.43 -17.22
N GLY A 163 -1.31 20.54 -17.65
CA GLY A 163 0.09 20.85 -17.37
C GLY A 163 1.06 20.07 -18.28
N GLY A 164 2.03 20.79 -18.86
CA GLY A 164 3.03 20.21 -19.75
C GLY A 164 4.08 19.40 -18.98
N THR A 165 3.74 18.18 -18.58
CA THR A 165 4.77 17.19 -18.21
C THR A 165 5.51 16.80 -19.49
N ALA A 166 6.81 17.08 -19.56
CA ALA A 166 7.64 16.95 -20.76
C ALA A 166 7.69 15.53 -21.37
N ASP A 167 7.22 14.52 -20.64
CA ASP A 167 7.37 13.11 -20.98
C ASP A 167 6.09 12.45 -21.55
N LEU A 168 4.97 13.18 -21.68
CA LEU A 168 3.72 12.63 -22.23
C LEU A 168 3.36 13.30 -23.58
N PRO A 169 2.98 12.51 -24.61
CA PRO A 169 2.53 13.07 -25.87
C PRO A 169 1.25 13.87 -25.67
N PHE A 170 1.22 15.08 -26.22
CA PHE A 170 0.04 15.94 -26.18
C PHE A 170 -1.16 15.25 -26.86
N PHE A 171 -2.31 15.28 -26.20
CA PHE A 171 -3.59 14.94 -26.79
C PHE A 171 -4.68 15.91 -26.32
N ARG A 172 -5.68 16.11 -27.18
CA ARG A 172 -6.87 16.90 -26.90
C ARG A 172 -8.06 16.33 -27.66
N VAL A 173 -9.13 16.05 -26.94
CA VAL A 173 -10.40 15.56 -27.47
C VAL A 173 -11.43 16.68 -27.33
N GLU A 174 -12.04 17.08 -28.44
CA GLU A 174 -13.08 18.11 -28.47
C GLU A 174 -14.41 17.52 -28.94
N LEU A 175 -15.50 18.02 -28.37
CA LEU A 175 -16.86 17.65 -28.75
C LEU A 175 -17.65 18.91 -29.06
N GLY A 176 -18.53 18.84 -30.06
CA GLY A 176 -19.48 19.91 -30.39
C GLY A 176 -19.54 20.22 -31.90
N PRO A 177 -20.67 20.79 -32.36
CA PRO A 177 -20.92 20.97 -33.79
C PRO A 177 -20.11 22.12 -34.41
N ASN A 178 -19.90 23.22 -33.67
CA ASN A 178 -19.25 24.44 -34.20
C ASN A 178 -18.29 25.06 -33.17
N PRO A 179 -17.13 25.62 -33.59
CA PRO A 179 -16.26 26.41 -32.72
C PRO A 179 -16.97 27.71 -32.31
N CYS A 180 -16.94 28.05 -31.02
CA CYS A 180 -17.48 29.30 -30.51
C CYS A 180 -16.34 30.20 -30.03
N GLY A 181 -15.96 31.19 -30.85
CA GLY A 181 -15.07 32.28 -30.45
C GLY A 181 -13.75 31.84 -29.78
N PRO A 182 -12.99 32.76 -29.16
CA PRO A 182 -11.79 32.40 -28.43
C PRO A 182 -12.14 31.62 -27.15
N VAL A 183 -11.57 30.42 -27.00
CA VAL A 183 -11.71 29.57 -25.81
C VAL A 183 -11.01 30.25 -24.64
N GLN A 184 -11.76 30.81 -23.70
CA GLN A 184 -11.20 31.26 -22.41
C GLN A 184 -11.08 30.06 -21.47
N SER A 185 -9.85 29.70 -21.13
CA SER A 185 -9.56 28.78 -20.03
C SER A 185 -9.91 29.47 -18.71
N LEU A 186 -10.96 28.98 -18.05
CA LEU A 186 -11.30 29.39 -16.68
C LEU A 186 -10.46 28.56 -15.71
N TRP A 187 -9.33 29.14 -15.29
CA TRP A 187 -8.56 28.66 -14.15
C TRP A 187 -9.38 28.89 -12.87
N SER A 188 -9.59 27.84 -12.08
CA SER A 188 -10.06 27.96 -10.70
C SER A 188 -8.86 27.74 -9.79
N ASN A 189 -8.58 28.71 -8.90
CA ASN A 189 -7.56 28.61 -7.86
C ASN A 189 -7.83 27.46 -6.89
#